data_AF-A0A355TRK0-F1
#
_entry.id   AF-A0A355TRK0-F1
#
_cell.length_a   1.000
_cell.length_b   1.000
_cell.length_c   1.000
_cell.angle_alpha   90.00
_cell.angle_beta   90.00
_cell.angle_gamma   90.00
#
_symmetry.space_group_name_H-M   'P 1'
#
loop_
_entity.id
_entity.type
_entity.pdbx_description
1 polymer ?
#
loop_
_entity_poly.entity_id
_entity_poly.type
_entity_poly.pdbx_seq_one_letter_code
_entity_poly.pdbx_strand_id
1 'polypeptide(L)'
;MFAGILIILVFFVFAALMMSRKLPALLALPAMAVTVGLISGCAYDWTQGEGTFAQFIFDTVITQGSVKLSQAIMFAAFGSILSQVVMRNGIAAHLISLAAEYAGRHKTWLAVLLTFITAVCFTSVTGLGAVIMIGSLVLPIMIGVGISAELAAGLMLFAIALGGIFNPANLGFYLDVLKLPQAVVQEYVV
;
A
#
# COMPACT_ATOMS: atom_id res chain seq x y z
N MET A 1 28.90 -7.90 -2.63
CA MET A 1 28.75 -6.43 -2.51
C MET A 1 28.26 -5.79 -3.80
N PHE A 2 28.88 -6.08 -4.96
CA PHE A 2 28.45 -5.55 -6.27
C PHE A 2 26.98 -5.86 -6.62
N ALA A 3 26.53 -7.11 -6.40
CA ALA A 3 25.15 -7.52 -6.64
C ALA A 3 24.11 -6.71 -5.85
N GLY A 4 24.40 -6.42 -4.57
CA GLY A 4 23.48 -5.66 -3.72
C GLY A 4 23.31 -4.21 -4.19
N ILE A 5 24.40 -3.57 -4.62
CA ILE A 5 24.34 -2.21 -5.20
C ILE A 5 23.50 -2.22 -6.48
N LEU A 6 23.64 -3.26 -7.31
CA LEU A 6 22.92 -3.40 -8.57
C LEU A 6 21.41 -3.63 -8.36
N ILE A 7 21.04 -4.44 -7.36
CA ILE A 7 19.63 -4.63 -6.94
C ILE A 7 19.01 -3.32 -6.45
N ILE A 8 19.72 -2.56 -5.61
CA ILE A 8 19.25 -1.26 -5.13
C ILE A 8 19.07 -0.28 -6.30
N LEU A 9 20.00 -0.26 -7.26
CA LEU A 9 19.89 0.58 -8.44
C LEU A 9 18.66 0.21 -9.28
N VAL A 10 18.41 -1.08 -9.51
CA VAL A 10 17.21 -1.56 -10.21
C VAL A 10 15.94 -1.13 -9.49
N PHE A 11 15.90 -1.24 -8.16
CA PHE A 11 14.76 -0.78 -7.36
C PHE A 11 14.49 0.72 -7.59
N PHE A 12 15.52 1.57 -7.53
CA PHE A 12 15.36 3.01 -7.77
C PHE A 12 14.92 3.32 -9.20
N VAL A 13 15.42 2.59 -10.20
CA VAL A 13 15.01 2.77 -11.61
C VAL A 13 13.53 2.44 -11.79
N PHE A 14 13.07 1.29 -11.29
CA PHE A 14 11.65 0.93 -11.38
C PHE A 14 10.76 1.86 -10.54
N ALA A 15 11.22 2.28 -9.36
CA ALA A 15 10.51 3.27 -8.55
C ALA A 15 10.37 4.63 -9.26
N ALA A 16 11.44 5.11 -9.90
CA ALA A 16 11.41 6.35 -10.69
C ALA A 16 10.49 6.22 -11.91
N LEU A 17 10.49 5.07 -12.59
CA LEU A 17 9.60 4.78 -13.71
C LEU A 17 8.12 4.77 -13.28
N MET A 18 7.81 4.26 -12.10
CA MET A 18 6.47 4.29 -11.50
C MET A 18 6.04 5.72 -11.14
N MET A 19 6.90 6.50 -10.47
CA MET A 19 6.61 7.90 -10.15
C MET A 19 6.41 8.77 -11.39
N SER A 20 7.18 8.50 -12.45
CA SER A 20 7.05 9.17 -13.74
C SER A 20 5.82 8.73 -14.55
N ARG A 21 5.00 7.82 -14.01
CA ARG A 21 3.82 7.21 -14.66
C ARG A 21 4.12 6.56 -16.02
N LYS A 22 5.39 6.25 -16.32
CA LYS A 22 5.80 5.62 -17.60
C LYS A 22 5.51 4.12 -17.64
N LEU A 23 5.49 3.47 -16.48
CA LEU A 23 5.11 2.08 -16.33
C LEU A 23 4.05 1.93 -15.23
N PRO A 24 2.94 1.22 -15.48
CA PRO A 24 1.96 0.92 -14.44
C PRO A 24 2.58 -0.01 -13.38
N ALA A 25 2.24 0.21 -12.11
CA ALA A 25 2.73 -0.60 -10.99
C ALA A 25 2.47 -2.11 -11.18
N LEU A 26 1.34 -2.45 -11.81
CA LEU A 26 0.96 -3.83 -12.15
C LEU A 26 2.03 -4.55 -12.98
N LEU A 27 2.68 -3.84 -13.91
CA LEU A 27 3.73 -4.40 -14.78
C LEU A 27 5.12 -4.22 -14.17
N ALA A 28 5.35 -3.11 -13.47
CA ALA A 28 6.64 -2.79 -12.88
C ALA A 28 7.05 -3.79 -11.79
N LEU A 29 6.12 -4.27 -10.96
CA LEU A 29 6.42 -5.20 -9.87
C LEU A 29 6.92 -6.58 -10.36
N PRO A 30 6.23 -7.29 -11.30
CA PRO A 30 6.75 -8.53 -11.87
C PRO A 30 8.04 -8.32 -12.67
N ALA A 31 8.13 -7.25 -13.46
CA ALA A 31 9.33 -6.94 -14.24
C ALA A 31 10.55 -6.75 -13.32
N MET A 32 10.38 -5.97 -12.24
CA MET A 32 11.39 -5.76 -11.22
C MET A 32 11.81 -7.08 -10.57
N ALA A 33 10.85 -7.93 -10.18
CA ALA A 33 11.13 -9.24 -9.57
C ALA A 33 11.97 -10.12 -10.50
N VAL A 34 11.65 -10.18 -11.80
CA VAL A 34 12.43 -10.93 -12.79
C VAL A 34 13.85 -10.37 -12.95
N THR A 35 14.00 -9.04 -13.06
CA THR A 35 15.34 -8.43 -13.15
C THR A 35 16.19 -8.67 -11.90
N VAL A 36 15.60 -8.56 -10.70
CA VAL A 36 16.30 -8.84 -9.44
C VAL A 36 16.67 -10.32 -9.34
N GLY A 37 15.78 -11.23 -9.76
CA GLY A 37 16.07 -12.66 -9.84
C GLY A 37 17.22 -12.99 -10.79
N LEU A 38 17.27 -12.35 -11.97
CA LEU A 38 18.38 -12.48 -12.93
C LEU A 38 19.71 -12.02 -12.34
N ILE A 39 19.74 -10.87 -11.67
CA ILE A 39 20.94 -10.32 -11.05
C ILE A 39 21.42 -11.20 -9.89
N SER A 40 20.49 -11.72 -9.07
CA SER A 40 20.81 -12.66 -8.00
C SER A 40 21.33 -14.00 -8.55
N GLY A 41 20.81 -14.44 -9.68
CA GLY A 41 21.25 -15.63 -10.40
C GLY A 41 22.68 -15.58 -10.91
N CYS A 42 23.09 -14.43 -11.45
CA CYS A 42 24.41 -14.24 -12.04
C CYS A 42 25.51 -13.93 -11.01
N ALA A 43 25.16 -13.53 -9.77
CA ALA A 43 26.14 -13.03 -8.81
C ALA A 43 26.42 -13.94 -7.60
N TYR A 44 25.65 -15.01 -7.41
CA TYR A 44 25.87 -16.01 -6.37
C TYR A 44 26.04 -17.38 -7.03
N ASP A 45 27.12 -18.10 -6.70
CA ASP A 45 27.32 -19.48 -7.16
C ASP A 45 26.31 -20.40 -6.45
N TRP A 46 25.41 -20.97 -7.23
CA TRP A 46 24.41 -21.92 -6.77
C TRP A 46 25.04 -23.30 -6.65
N THR A 47 25.82 -23.54 -5.59
CA THR A 47 26.33 -24.88 -5.29
C THR A 47 25.53 -25.53 -4.16
N GLN A 48 24.92 -26.66 -4.54
CA GLN A 48 24.30 -27.73 -3.75
C GLN A 48 22.88 -27.48 -3.24
N GLY A 49 21.91 -28.17 -3.86
CA GLY A 49 20.59 -28.33 -3.26
C GLY A 49 19.52 -28.75 -4.24
N GLU A 50 18.88 -27.79 -4.90
CA GLU A 50 17.63 -28.02 -5.63
C GLU A 50 17.53 -27.12 -6.87
N GLY A 51 17.74 -27.73 -8.04
CA GLY A 51 17.22 -27.23 -9.32
C GLY A 51 18.04 -26.17 -10.08
N THR A 52 17.99 -26.28 -11.41
CA THR A 52 18.55 -25.33 -12.38
C THR A 52 18.12 -23.88 -12.07
N PHE A 53 18.95 -22.87 -12.38
CA PHE A 53 18.61 -21.43 -12.27
C PHE A 53 17.19 -21.07 -12.77
N ALA A 54 16.72 -21.76 -13.82
CA ALA A 54 15.36 -21.66 -14.31
C ALA A 54 14.29 -22.03 -13.25
N GLN A 55 14.48 -23.10 -12.47
CA GLN A 55 13.56 -23.50 -11.41
C GLN A 55 13.50 -22.46 -10.28
N PHE A 56 14.61 -21.84 -9.89
CA PHE A 56 14.57 -20.78 -8.89
C PHE A 56 13.76 -19.56 -9.36
N ILE A 57 13.95 -19.12 -10.61
CA ILE A 57 13.18 -18.02 -11.20
C ILE A 57 11.68 -18.39 -11.29
N PHE A 58 11.35 -19.56 -11.82
CA PHE A 58 9.96 -19.94 -12.03
C PHE A 58 9.22 -20.27 -10.73
N ASP A 59 9.87 -20.99 -9.81
CA ASP A 59 9.22 -21.48 -8.58
C ASP A 59 9.25 -20.42 -7.47
N THR A 60 10.41 -19.81 -7.21
CA THR A 60 10.54 -18.84 -6.12
C THR A 60 10.11 -17.43 -6.54
N VAL A 61 10.56 -16.92 -7.69
CA VAL A 61 10.31 -15.53 -8.08
C VAL A 61 8.91 -15.37 -8.67
N ILE A 62 8.54 -16.20 -9.65
CA ILE A 62 7.23 -16.08 -10.32
C ILE A 62 6.13 -16.72 -9.48
N THR A 63 6.28 -17.97 -9.05
CA THR A 63 5.19 -18.70 -8.40
C THR A 63 4.98 -18.21 -6.96
N GLN A 64 5.97 -18.32 -6.07
CA GLN A 64 5.83 -17.85 -4.69
C GLN A 64 5.66 -16.32 -4.60
N GLY A 65 6.33 -15.55 -5.45
CA GLY A 65 6.16 -14.09 -5.52
C GLY A 65 4.73 -13.67 -5.89
N SER A 66 4.14 -14.31 -6.91
CA SER A 66 2.75 -14.03 -7.31
C SER A 66 1.74 -14.42 -6.23
N VAL A 67 1.97 -15.54 -5.53
CA VAL A 67 1.11 -15.97 -4.41
C VAL A 67 1.12 -14.93 -3.29
N LYS A 68 2.29 -14.37 -2.93
CA LYS A 68 2.39 -13.30 -1.93
C LYS A 68 1.65 -12.02 -2.34
N LEU A 69 1.61 -11.71 -3.64
CA LEU A 69 0.92 -10.53 -4.17
C LEU A 69 -0.59 -10.76 -4.40
N SER A 70 -1.03 -12.01 -4.47
CA SER A 70 -2.42 -12.38 -4.81
C SER A 70 -3.45 -11.72 -3.90
N GLN A 71 -3.18 -11.67 -2.59
CA GLN A 71 -4.07 -11.05 -1.61
C GLN A 71 -4.23 -9.55 -1.86
N ALA A 72 -3.14 -8.84 -2.14
CA ALA A 72 -3.15 -7.42 -2.45
C ALA A 72 -3.90 -7.13 -3.75
N ILE A 73 -3.73 -7.97 -4.78
CA ILE A 73 -4.44 -7.86 -6.06
C ILE A 73 -5.95 -8.05 -5.84
N MET A 74 -6.35 -9.06 -5.06
CA MET A 74 -7.76 -9.31 -4.76
C MET A 74 -8.41 -8.15 -4.00
N PHE A 75 -7.72 -7.59 -3.00
CA PHE A 75 -8.18 -6.40 -2.30
C PHE A 75 -8.32 -5.18 -3.22
N ALA A 76 -7.37 -4.98 -4.14
CA ALA A 76 -7.46 -3.92 -5.13
C ALA A 76 -8.63 -4.13 -6.10
N ALA A 77 -8.87 -5.36 -6.56
CA ALA A 77 -9.98 -5.68 -7.45
C ALA A 77 -11.34 -5.41 -6.79
N PHE A 78 -11.58 -5.96 -5.59
CA PHE A 78 -12.83 -5.74 -4.87
C PHE A 78 -12.99 -4.30 -4.39
N GLY A 79 -11.92 -3.67 -3.93
CA GLY A 79 -11.92 -2.25 -3.57
C GLY A 79 -12.27 -1.36 -4.77
N SER A 80 -11.74 -1.67 -5.95
CA SER A 80 -12.09 -0.95 -7.19
C SER A 80 -13.55 -1.17 -7.60
N ILE A 81 -14.08 -2.39 -7.46
CA ILE A 81 -15.50 -2.68 -7.77
C ILE A 81 -16.40 -1.86 -6.84
N LEU A 82 -16.14 -1.88 -5.54
CA LEU A 82 -16.91 -1.11 -4.55
C LEU A 82 -16.79 0.40 -4.80
N SER A 83 -15.58 0.90 -5.05
CA SER A 83 -15.34 2.30 -5.41
C SER A 83 -16.18 2.71 -6.61
N GLN A 84 -16.23 1.87 -7.64
CA GLN A 84 -16.99 2.13 -8.86
C GLN A 84 -18.50 2.10 -8.61
N VAL A 85 -18.99 1.21 -7.74
CA VAL A 85 -20.40 1.17 -7.29
C VAL A 85 -20.76 2.46 -6.56
N VAL A 86 -19.92 2.93 -5.64
CA VAL A 86 -20.15 4.19 -4.91
C VAL A 86 -20.19 5.38 -5.87
N MET A 87 -19.29 5.43 -6.85
CA MET A 87 -19.25 6.48 -7.86
C MET A 87 -20.49 6.43 -8.78
N ARG A 88 -20.87 5.24 -9.27
CA ARG A 88 -22.01 5.07 -10.22
C ARG A 88 -23.36 5.36 -9.60
N ASN A 89 -23.57 5.01 -8.33
CA ASN A 89 -24.85 5.24 -7.65
C ASN A 89 -25.04 6.69 -7.16
N GLY A 90 -24.12 7.60 -7.44
CA GLY A 90 -24.20 8.99 -6.98
C GLY A 90 -23.97 9.17 -5.48
N ILE A 91 -23.62 8.10 -4.74
CA ILE A 91 -23.33 8.15 -3.31
C ILE A 91 -22.15 9.11 -3.06
N ALA A 92 -21.09 9.00 -3.88
CA ALA A 92 -19.96 9.92 -3.80
C ALA A 92 -20.40 11.38 -4.02
N ALA A 93 -21.24 11.66 -5.02
CA ALA A 93 -21.71 13.01 -5.31
C ALA A 93 -22.54 13.59 -4.15
N HIS A 94 -23.41 12.78 -3.55
CA HIS A 94 -24.19 13.19 -2.38
C HIS A 94 -23.32 13.47 -1.15
N LEU A 95 -22.34 12.61 -0.87
CA LEU A 95 -21.38 12.81 0.21
C LEU A 95 -20.51 14.06 -0.02
N ILE A 96 -20.09 14.31 -1.26
CA ILE A 96 -19.35 15.53 -1.63
C ILE A 96 -20.21 16.77 -1.38
N SER A 97 -21.48 16.78 -1.83
CA SER A 97 -22.36 17.94 -1.60
C SER A 97 -22.59 18.19 -0.13
N LEU A 98 -22.80 17.14 0.66
CA LEU A 98 -23.00 17.24 2.10
C LEU A 98 -21.73 17.76 2.78
N ALA A 99 -20.57 17.20 2.44
CA ALA A 99 -19.29 17.66 2.97
C ALA A 99 -18.99 19.11 2.56
N ALA A 100 -19.37 19.54 1.36
CA ALA A 100 -19.22 20.92 0.91
C ALA A 100 -20.14 21.87 1.69
N GLU A 101 -21.37 21.45 2.00
CA GLU A 101 -22.32 22.19 2.82
C GLU A 101 -21.79 22.38 4.26
N TYR A 102 -21.25 21.32 4.86
CA TYR A 102 -20.63 21.39 6.19
C TYR A 102 -19.28 22.12 6.21
N ALA A 103 -18.49 22.07 5.13
CA ALA A 103 -17.21 22.77 5.06
C ALA A 103 -17.36 24.29 5.03
N GLY A 104 -18.40 24.79 4.35
CA GLY A 104 -18.62 26.22 4.13
C GLY A 104 -17.34 26.90 3.63
N ARG A 105 -16.86 27.91 4.36
CA ARG A 105 -15.63 28.66 4.03
C ARG A 105 -14.34 27.97 4.52
N HIS A 106 -14.43 26.98 5.41
CA HIS A 106 -13.29 26.43 6.16
C HIS A 106 -12.91 25.01 5.69
N LYS A 107 -12.61 24.88 4.39
CA LYS A 107 -12.23 23.61 3.73
C LYS A 107 -11.05 22.89 4.42
N THR A 108 -10.11 23.64 4.97
CA THR A 108 -8.95 23.10 5.71
C THR A 108 -9.37 22.37 6.98
N TRP A 109 -10.42 22.84 7.67
CA TRP A 109 -10.90 22.22 8.89
C TRP A 109 -11.62 20.90 8.61
N LEU A 110 -12.39 20.85 7.51
CA LEU A 110 -12.96 19.59 7.01
C LEU A 110 -11.85 18.57 6.69
N ALA A 111 -10.77 19.01 6.03
CA ALA A 111 -9.65 18.14 5.68
C ALA A 111 -9.03 17.50 6.92
N VAL A 112 -8.77 18.30 7.96
CA VAL A 112 -8.21 17.84 9.24
C VAL A 112 -9.19 16.88 9.95
N LEU A 113 -10.48 17.22 9.97
CA LEU A 113 -11.50 16.38 10.59
C LEU A 113 -11.62 15.01 9.89
N LEU A 114 -11.65 15.00 8.57
CA LEU A 114 -11.68 13.75 7.79
C LEU A 114 -10.40 12.93 7.99
N THR A 115 -9.25 13.59 8.08
CA THR A 115 -7.96 12.93 8.40
C THR A 115 -8.01 12.30 9.80
N PHE A 116 -8.57 13.00 10.78
CA PHE A 116 -8.73 12.48 12.13
C PHE A 116 -9.69 11.29 12.19
N ILE A 117 -10.86 11.38 11.54
CA ILE A 117 -11.85 10.28 11.49
C ILE A 117 -11.24 9.05 10.81
N THR A 118 -10.52 9.25 9.70
CA THR A 118 -9.86 8.14 9.00
C THR A 118 -8.75 7.52 9.82
N ALA A 119 -7.97 8.31 10.57
CA ALA A 119 -6.99 7.78 11.51
C ALA A 119 -7.64 6.92 12.60
N VAL A 120 -8.78 7.35 13.15
CA VAL A 120 -9.56 6.55 14.11
C VAL A 120 -10.07 5.26 13.46
N CYS A 121 -10.51 5.26 12.21
CA CYS A 121 -10.89 4.03 11.52
C CYS A 121 -9.70 3.05 11.38
N PHE A 122 -8.50 3.57 11.11
CA PHE A 122 -7.29 2.75 10.97
C PHE A 122 -6.75 2.18 12.29
N THR A 123 -7.25 2.62 13.46
CA THR A 123 -6.90 1.95 14.73
C THR A 123 -7.59 0.59 14.86
N SER A 124 -8.81 0.46 14.32
CA SER A 124 -9.62 -0.77 14.40
C SER A 124 -9.43 -1.68 13.20
N VAL A 125 -9.23 -1.11 12.00
CA VAL A 125 -9.18 -1.86 10.75
C VAL A 125 -7.76 -1.86 10.19
N THR A 126 -7.23 -3.04 9.87
CA THR A 126 -5.89 -3.21 9.28
C THR A 126 -5.94 -3.86 7.89
N GLY A 127 -4.88 -3.65 7.12
CA GLY A 127 -4.65 -4.31 5.84
C GLY A 127 -4.99 -3.47 4.63
N LEU A 128 -4.42 -3.86 3.48
CA LEU A 128 -4.53 -3.09 2.23
C LEU A 128 -5.97 -2.91 1.76
N GLY A 129 -6.85 -3.91 1.95
CA GLY A 129 -8.26 -3.80 1.56
C GLY A 129 -9.01 -2.69 2.30
N ALA A 130 -8.74 -2.51 3.59
CA ALA A 130 -9.32 -1.42 4.37
C ALA A 130 -8.85 -0.06 3.87
N VAL A 131 -7.55 0.06 3.57
CA VAL A 131 -6.95 1.29 3.02
C VAL A 131 -7.59 1.67 1.69
N ILE A 132 -7.77 0.71 0.79
CA ILE A 132 -8.37 0.94 -0.54
C ILE A 132 -9.84 1.35 -0.39
N MET A 133 -10.60 0.68 0.49
CA MET A 133 -12.01 1.01 0.74
C MET A 133 -12.17 2.43 1.30
N ILE A 134 -11.46 2.76 2.39
CA ILE A 134 -11.56 4.09 3.01
C ILE A 134 -11.06 5.17 2.04
N GLY A 135 -9.95 4.91 1.35
CA GLY A 135 -9.38 5.84 0.37
C GLY A 135 -10.34 6.12 -0.80
N SER A 136 -11.07 5.09 -1.26
CA SER A 136 -12.05 5.24 -2.35
C SER A 136 -13.24 6.13 -2.00
N LEU A 137 -13.50 6.34 -0.71
CA LEU A 137 -14.56 7.24 -0.21
C LEU A 137 -13.99 8.61 0.10
N VAL A 138 -12.88 8.66 0.83
CA VAL A 138 -12.31 9.90 1.40
C VAL A 138 -11.68 10.76 0.32
N LEU A 139 -10.94 10.17 -0.63
CA LEU A 139 -10.26 10.94 -1.67
C LEU A 139 -11.24 11.71 -2.57
N PRO A 140 -12.32 11.10 -3.10
CA PRO A 140 -13.32 11.86 -3.87
C PRO A 140 -14.00 12.97 -3.06
N ILE A 141 -14.25 12.76 -1.76
CA ILE A 141 -14.84 13.78 -0.88
C ILE A 141 -13.91 14.97 -0.74
N MET A 142 -12.64 14.73 -0.39
CA MET A 142 -11.65 15.80 -0.21
C MET A 142 -11.44 16.59 -1.51
N ILE A 143 -11.25 15.88 -2.62
CA ILE A 143 -11.05 16.49 -3.94
C ILE A 143 -12.31 17.27 -4.37
N GLY A 144 -13.51 16.71 -4.14
CA GLY A 144 -14.78 17.32 -4.50
C GLY A 144 -15.06 18.65 -3.79
N VAL A 145 -14.57 18.84 -2.55
CA VAL A 145 -14.70 20.11 -1.81
C VAL A 145 -13.66 21.16 -2.29
N GLY A 146 -12.70 20.76 -3.13
CA GLY A 146 -11.69 21.63 -3.74
C GLY A 146 -10.32 21.55 -3.07
N ILE A 147 -10.01 20.44 -2.38
CA ILE A 147 -8.66 20.15 -1.88
C ILE A 147 -7.84 19.56 -3.04
N SER A 148 -6.60 20.03 -3.23
CA SER A 148 -5.69 19.46 -4.24
C SER A 148 -5.44 17.96 -4.00
N ALA A 149 -5.41 17.15 -5.06
CA ALA A 149 -5.27 15.70 -4.97
C ALA A 149 -3.98 15.27 -4.23
N GLU A 150 -2.90 16.03 -4.39
CA GLU A 150 -1.62 15.80 -3.72
C GLU A 150 -1.75 15.95 -2.19
N LEU A 151 -2.44 17.00 -1.74
CA LEU A 151 -2.69 17.24 -0.32
C LEU A 151 -3.64 16.18 0.26
N ALA A 152 -4.70 15.81 -0.47
CA ALA A 152 -5.63 14.77 -0.04
C ALA A 152 -4.92 13.41 0.12
N ALA A 153 -4.06 13.04 -0.84
CA ALA A 153 -3.24 11.84 -0.75
C ALA A 153 -2.24 11.91 0.42
N GLY A 154 -1.57 13.05 0.61
CA GLY A 154 -0.66 13.25 1.73
C GLY A 154 -1.36 13.12 3.10
N LEU A 155 -2.52 13.74 3.26
CA LEU A 155 -3.35 13.64 4.47
C LEU A 155 -3.84 12.21 4.69
N MET A 156 -4.25 11.51 3.64
CA MET A 156 -4.63 10.09 3.71
C MET A 156 -3.47 9.22 4.21
N LEU A 157 -2.26 9.42 3.68
CA LEU A 157 -1.06 8.71 4.15
C LEU A 157 -0.75 9.04 5.62
N PHE A 158 -0.95 10.30 6.02
CA PHE A 158 -0.78 10.72 7.40
C PHE A 158 -1.78 10.05 8.34
N ALA A 159 -3.05 9.93 7.92
CA ALA A 159 -4.09 9.21 8.68
C ALA A 159 -3.78 7.72 8.85
N ILE A 160 -3.27 7.06 7.80
CA ILE A 160 -2.85 5.66 7.86
C ILE A 160 -1.71 5.49 8.88
N ALA A 161 -0.71 6.37 8.85
CA ALA A 161 0.40 6.33 9.80
C ALA A 161 -0.07 6.56 11.24
N LEU A 162 -0.90 7.58 11.48
CA LEU A 162 -1.43 7.90 12.81
C LEU A 162 -2.31 6.77 13.38
N GLY A 163 -3.24 6.24 12.58
CA GLY A 163 -4.11 5.16 13.03
C GLY A 163 -3.38 3.84 13.21
N GLY A 164 -2.36 3.57 12.39
CA GLY A 164 -1.55 2.37 12.45
C GLY A 164 -0.69 2.25 13.72
N ILE A 165 -0.34 3.36 14.38
CA ILE A 165 0.39 3.36 15.66
C ILE A 165 -0.44 2.71 16.77
N PHE A 166 -1.73 3.03 16.81
CA PHE A 166 -2.65 2.54 17.85
C PHE A 166 -3.32 1.21 17.48
N ASN A 167 -2.95 0.60 16.36
CA ASN A 167 -3.58 -0.62 15.88
C ASN A 167 -2.89 -1.87 16.46
N PRO A 168 -3.57 -2.65 17.33
CA PRO A 168 -2.97 -3.84 17.93
C PRO A 168 -2.66 -4.96 16.92
N ALA A 169 -3.32 -4.97 15.75
CA ALA A 169 -3.02 -5.94 14.69
C ALA A 169 -1.66 -5.68 14.02
N ASN A 170 -1.18 -4.43 14.00
CA ASN A 170 0.16 -4.12 13.49
C ASN A 170 1.25 -4.69 14.41
N LEU A 171 0.99 -4.77 15.72
CA LEU A 171 1.90 -5.42 16.67
C LEU A 171 2.03 -6.92 16.40
N GLY A 172 0.93 -7.59 16.04
CA GLY A 172 0.95 -8.98 15.58
C GLY A 172 1.81 -9.16 14.32
N PHE A 173 1.69 -8.27 13.34
CA PHE A 173 2.53 -8.28 12.15
C PHE A 173 4.02 -8.09 12.47
N TYR A 174 4.37 -7.16 13.36
CA TYR A 174 5.75 -6.95 13.79
C TYR A 174 6.30 -8.16 14.57
N LEU A 175 5.46 -8.82 15.39
CA LEU A 175 5.83 -10.05 16.09
C LEU A 175 6.11 -11.20 15.12
N ASP A 176 5.29 -11.37 14.08
CA ASP A 176 5.45 -12.42 13.07
C ASP A 176 6.68 -12.19 12.18
N VAL A 177 6.96 -10.95 11.80
CA VAL A 177 8.08 -10.60 10.91
C VAL A 177 9.40 -10.54 11.67
N LEU A 178 9.43 -9.95 12.87
CA LEU A 178 10.65 -9.79 13.68
C LEU A 178 10.92 -11.00 14.59
N LYS A 179 9.98 -11.95 14.70
CA LYS A 179 10.06 -13.14 15.58
C LYS A 179 10.43 -12.82 17.02
N LEU A 180 9.92 -11.70 17.56
CA LEU A 180 10.23 -11.28 18.93
C LEU A 180 9.29 -11.94 19.97
N PRO A 181 9.76 -12.22 21.20
CA PRO A 181 8.91 -12.71 22.28
C PRO A 181 7.84 -11.67 22.66
N GLN A 182 6.59 -12.11 22.82
CA GLN A 182 5.41 -11.27 23.07
C GLN A 182 5.57 -10.34 24.28
N ALA A 183 6.39 -10.74 25.26
CA ALA A 183 6.68 -9.96 26.48
C ALA A 183 7.48 -8.67 26.23
N VAL A 184 8.38 -8.64 25.23
CA VAL A 184 9.20 -7.45 24.93
C VAL A 184 8.39 -6.42 24.15
N VAL A 185 7.45 -6.86 23.32
CA VAL A 185 6.63 -5.94 22.50
C VAL A 185 5.58 -5.20 23.34
N GLN A 186 5.13 -5.77 24.46
CA GLN A 186 4.22 -5.07 25.38
C GLN A 186 4.89 -3.92 26.14
N GLU A 187 6.21 -3.96 26.34
CA GLU A 187 6.96 -2.91 27.06
C GLU A 187 7.14 -1.62 26.24
N TYR A 188 7.10 -1.71 24.91
CA TYR A 188 7.24 -0.54 24.00
C TYR A 188 5.90 0.07 23.55
N VAL A 189 4.78 -0.51 23.96
CA VAL A 189 3.42 -0.18 23.48
C VAL A 189 2.59 0.57 24.53
N VAL A 190 3.11 0.72 25.75
CA VAL A 190 2.50 1.53 26.82
C VAL A 190 3.16 2.91 26.90
#